data_AF-A0A2H5FHP0-F1
#
_entry.id   AF-A0A2H5FHP0-F1
#
_cell.length_a   1.000
_cell.length_b   1.000
_cell.length_c   1.000
_cell.angle_alpha   90.00
_cell.angle_beta   90.00
_cell.angle_gamma   90.00
#
_symmetry.space_group_name_H-M   'P 1'
#
loop_
_entity.id
_entity.type
_entity.pdbx_description
1 polymer ?
#
loop_
_entity_poly.entity_id
_entity_poly.type
_entity_poly.pdbx_seq_one_letter_code
_entity_poly.pdbx_strand_id
1 'polypeptide(L)'
;MKHYSNSPKDSFFNSDEKSKKLPLPSLEAYNILRGTNALDSISSIVYNFNQMVDQNKSVLKSHHYGQGRQNLIDNQAYINDMNDILARLNAAVKDEKPYRSLFGDVVRLKEHLQVIIGYYQDQLKKGLPDVKAYQASASFAPLMSAIAHNEKPFIDGTESQEIEKFVINHNARDIMNRDMLRITDMVMNPFLEDHSRDTAFSYC
;
A
#
# COMPACT_ATOMS: atom_id res chain seq x y z
N MET A 1 37.04 9.37 40.96
CA MET A 1 36.11 10.14 40.11
C MET A 1 36.76 10.38 38.76
N LYS A 2 36.31 9.68 37.72
CA LYS A 2 36.66 9.94 36.32
C LYS A 2 35.35 10.29 35.62
N HIS A 3 35.21 11.54 35.17
CA HIS A 3 34.06 11.99 34.41
C HIS A 3 34.15 11.41 32.99
N TYR A 4 33.25 10.50 32.65
CA TYR A 4 32.95 10.20 31.26
C TYR A 4 31.91 11.23 30.79
N SER A 5 32.35 12.17 29.96
CA SER A 5 31.46 12.94 29.10
C SER A 5 31.51 12.32 27.71
N ASN A 6 30.58 11.41 27.45
CA ASN A 6 30.23 11.00 26.09
C ASN A 6 28.77 11.37 25.89
N SER A 7 28.52 12.64 25.55
CA SER A 7 27.27 13.02 24.90
C SER A 7 27.31 12.46 23.47
N PRO A 8 26.24 11.79 22.99
CA PRO A 8 26.16 11.39 21.60
C PRO A 8 26.08 12.64 20.71
N LYS A 9 26.98 12.73 19.72
CA LYS A 9 26.87 13.67 18.61
C LYS A 9 25.76 13.19 17.67
N ASP A 10 24.52 13.21 18.13
CA ASP A 10 23.35 13.11 17.26
C ASP A 10 22.83 14.52 17.00
N SER A 11 23.38 15.16 15.98
CA SER A 11 22.75 16.32 15.37
C SER A 11 22.92 16.27 13.85
N PHE A 12 22.46 15.17 13.24
CA PHE A 12 22.24 15.09 11.78
C PHE A 12 21.03 15.91 11.31
N PHE A 13 20.26 16.48 12.23
CA PHE A 13 19.15 17.38 11.94
C PHE A 13 19.43 18.78 12.46
N ASN A 14 20.25 19.53 11.73
CA ASN A 14 20.40 20.96 12.00
C ASN A 14 19.08 21.66 11.68
N SER A 15 18.52 22.34 12.67
CA SER A 15 17.26 23.08 12.66
C SER A 15 17.43 24.40 11.91
N ASP A 16 16.99 24.41 10.65
CA ASP A 16 16.63 25.63 9.91
C ASP A 16 15.45 25.28 9.02
N GLU A 17 14.25 25.67 9.46
CA GLU A 17 12.95 25.25 8.94
C GLU A 17 12.40 26.15 7.81
N LYS A 18 13.17 27.13 7.33
CA LYS A 18 12.73 28.02 6.25
C LYS A 18 13.64 27.82 5.02
N SER A 19 13.10 27.16 4.00
CA SER A 19 13.65 26.92 2.64
C SER A 19 14.56 25.70 2.39
N LYS A 20 14.43 24.60 3.13
CA LYS A 20 15.10 23.35 2.70
C LYS A 20 14.42 22.78 1.45
N LYS A 21 15.09 22.94 0.29
CA LYS A 21 14.73 22.37 -1.02
C LYS A 21 14.32 20.89 -0.87
N LEU A 22 13.32 20.48 -1.63
CA LEU A 22 12.87 19.09 -1.66
C LEU A 22 14.07 18.16 -1.97
N PRO A 23 14.31 17.09 -1.20
CA PRO A 23 15.34 16.12 -1.53
C PRO A 23 15.11 15.56 -2.93
N LEU A 24 16.17 15.46 -3.74
CA LEU A 24 16.07 15.03 -5.13
C LEU A 24 15.32 13.68 -5.30
N PRO A 25 15.57 12.64 -4.48
CA PRO A 25 14.79 11.40 -4.54
C PRO A 25 13.28 11.60 -4.39
N SER A 26 12.87 12.53 -3.51
CA SER A 26 11.44 12.81 -3.30
C SER A 26 10.84 13.62 -4.43
N LEU A 27 11.64 14.42 -5.14
CA LEU A 27 11.19 15.11 -6.34
C LEU A 27 10.98 14.14 -7.50
N GLU A 28 11.96 13.26 -7.75
CA GLU A 28 11.90 12.28 -8.83
C GLU A 28 10.77 11.27 -8.61
N ALA A 29 10.64 10.74 -7.40
CA ALA A 29 9.55 9.84 -7.06
C ALA A 29 8.19 10.51 -7.24
N TYR A 30 8.06 11.77 -6.83
CA TYR A 30 6.84 12.56 -7.07
C TYR A 30 6.54 12.69 -8.57
N ASN A 31 7.54 13.04 -9.39
CA ASN A 31 7.38 13.17 -10.84
C ASN A 31 6.94 11.84 -11.48
N ILE A 32 7.50 10.72 -11.04
CA ILE A 32 7.12 9.39 -11.51
C ILE A 32 5.69 9.04 -11.09
N LEU A 33 5.32 9.29 -9.83
CA LEU A 33 3.95 9.03 -9.35
C LEU A 33 2.91 9.90 -10.07
N ARG A 34 3.22 11.16 -10.35
CA ARG A 34 2.35 12.08 -11.09
C ARG A 34 2.28 11.76 -12.58
N GLY A 35 3.39 11.33 -13.18
CA GLY A 35 3.53 11.13 -14.62
C GLY A 35 3.17 9.72 -15.11
N THR A 36 2.81 8.80 -14.22
CA THR A 36 2.50 7.41 -14.55
C THR A 36 1.24 6.93 -13.82
N ASN A 37 0.73 5.76 -14.21
CA ASN A 37 -0.41 5.12 -13.53
C ASN A 37 0.01 4.31 -12.29
N ALA A 38 1.21 4.55 -11.75
CA ALA A 38 1.75 3.79 -10.63
C ALA A 38 0.89 3.96 -9.37
N LEU A 39 0.53 5.21 -9.02
CA LEU A 39 -0.24 5.49 -7.82
C LEU A 39 -1.66 4.91 -7.88
N ASP A 40 -2.32 5.01 -9.04
CA ASP A 40 -3.63 4.39 -9.27
C ASP A 40 -3.55 2.88 -9.16
N SER A 41 -2.50 2.30 -9.73
CA SER A 41 -2.31 0.86 -9.70
C SER A 41 -2.05 0.35 -8.29
N ILE A 42 -1.23 1.06 -7.52
CA ILE A 42 -0.98 0.78 -6.10
C ILE A 42 -2.29 0.91 -5.31
N SER A 43 -3.05 1.98 -5.52
CA SER A 43 -4.33 2.21 -4.83
C SER A 43 -5.31 1.06 -5.08
N SER A 44 -5.41 0.58 -6.32
CA SER A 44 -6.24 -0.57 -6.68
C SER A 44 -5.79 -1.86 -5.98
N ILE A 45 -4.49 -2.13 -5.90
CA ILE A 45 -3.96 -3.32 -5.21
C ILE A 45 -4.28 -3.26 -3.71
N VAL A 46 -4.00 -2.11 -3.07
CA VAL A 46 -4.27 -1.90 -1.64
C VAL A 46 -5.76 -2.04 -1.35
N TYR A 47 -6.62 -1.48 -2.22
CA TYR A 47 -8.06 -1.63 -2.10
C TYR A 47 -8.48 -3.11 -2.14
N ASN A 48 -8.05 -3.86 -3.15
CA ASN A 48 -8.36 -5.28 -3.29
C ASN A 48 -7.92 -6.06 -2.05
N PHE A 49 -6.69 -5.84 -1.58
CA PHE A 49 -6.16 -6.47 -0.37
C PHE A 49 -7.04 -6.18 0.85
N ASN A 50 -7.42 -4.92 1.08
CA ASN A 50 -8.27 -4.53 2.21
C ASN A 50 -9.65 -5.20 2.17
N GLN A 51 -10.18 -5.54 0.99
CA GLN A 51 -11.45 -6.27 0.87
C GLN A 51 -11.32 -7.77 1.20
N MET A 52 -10.12 -8.34 1.11
CA MET A 52 -9.86 -9.78 1.25
C MET A 52 -9.23 -10.16 2.60
N VAL A 53 -8.45 -9.26 3.21
CA VAL A 53 -7.75 -9.54 4.46
C VAL A 53 -8.72 -9.49 5.65
N ASP A 54 -8.81 -10.58 6.39
CA ASP A 54 -9.47 -10.59 7.70
C ASP A 54 -8.49 -10.09 8.75
N GLN A 55 -8.77 -8.94 9.35
CA GLN A 55 -7.92 -8.29 10.37
C GLN A 55 -7.65 -9.19 11.58
N ASN A 56 -8.59 -10.07 11.93
CA ASN A 56 -8.52 -10.91 13.13
C ASN A 56 -7.98 -12.31 12.84
N LYS A 57 -8.19 -12.82 11.62
CA LYS A 57 -7.87 -14.21 11.27
C LYS A 57 -6.68 -14.36 10.32
N SER A 58 -6.37 -13.32 9.54
CA SER A 58 -5.25 -13.39 8.60
C SER A 58 -3.94 -13.35 9.35
N VAL A 59 -2.93 -14.03 8.79
CA VAL A 59 -1.57 -14.00 9.34
C VAL A 59 -0.69 -13.27 8.34
N LEU A 60 -0.42 -11.99 8.61
CA LEU A 60 0.51 -11.19 7.83
C LEU A 60 1.93 -11.39 8.37
N LYS A 61 2.88 -11.51 7.44
CA LYS A 61 4.30 -11.73 7.76
C LYS A 61 5.14 -10.73 7.00
N SER A 62 5.96 -9.98 7.73
CA SER A 62 6.94 -9.10 7.11
C SER A 62 8.26 -9.85 6.93
N HIS A 63 8.90 -9.61 5.79
CA HIS A 63 10.25 -10.09 5.50
C HIS A 63 11.34 -9.26 6.21
N HIS A 64 10.98 -8.09 6.76
CA HIS A 64 11.90 -7.15 7.40
C HIS A 64 12.24 -7.55 8.84
N TYR A 65 11.34 -8.24 9.54
CA TYR A 65 11.60 -8.83 10.85
C TYR A 65 12.12 -10.27 10.61
N GLY A 66 13.26 -10.63 11.22
CA GLY A 66 13.98 -11.89 10.94
C GLY A 66 13.22 -13.18 11.34
N GLN A 67 13.68 -14.37 10.90
CA GLN A 67 12.94 -15.64 11.09
C GLN A 67 12.50 -15.90 12.55
N GLY A 68 11.17 -15.94 12.81
CA GLY A 68 10.60 -16.36 14.11
C GLY A 68 9.16 -15.88 14.36
N ARG A 69 8.64 -16.10 15.58
CA ARG A 69 7.34 -15.58 16.06
C ARG A 69 7.28 -14.03 16.09
N GLN A 70 8.41 -13.36 15.86
CA GLN A 70 8.55 -11.89 15.80
C GLN A 70 8.11 -11.29 14.45
N ASN A 71 7.68 -12.12 13.48
CA ASN A 71 7.25 -11.66 12.15
C ASN A 71 5.74 -11.46 12.02
N LEU A 72 5.00 -11.78 13.08
CA LEU A 72 3.57 -11.53 13.13
C LEU A 72 3.35 -10.03 13.24
N ILE A 73 2.72 -9.49 12.21
CA ILE A 73 2.38 -8.08 12.17
C ILE A 73 1.02 -7.89 12.88
N ASP A 74 0.86 -6.80 13.60
CA ASP A 74 -0.48 -6.31 13.94
C ASP A 74 -1.18 -5.89 12.63
N ASN A 75 -2.13 -6.71 12.20
CA ASN A 75 -2.82 -6.51 10.92
C ASN A 75 -3.51 -5.13 10.86
N GLN A 76 -4.09 -4.65 11.96
CA GLN A 76 -4.78 -3.38 11.98
C GLN A 76 -3.78 -2.22 11.85
N ALA A 77 -2.70 -2.26 12.61
CA ALA A 77 -1.65 -1.24 12.53
C ALA A 77 -1.01 -1.20 11.14
N TYR A 78 -0.78 -2.37 10.53
CA TYR A 78 -0.25 -2.48 9.17
C TYR A 78 -1.19 -1.91 8.11
N ILE A 79 -2.47 -2.28 8.15
CA ILE A 79 -3.47 -1.75 7.20
C ILE A 79 -3.60 -0.24 7.36
N ASN A 80 -3.60 0.27 8.59
CA ASN A 80 -3.67 1.71 8.85
C ASN A 80 -2.45 2.44 8.30
N ASP A 81 -1.23 1.97 8.61
CA ASP A 81 0.00 2.62 8.14
C ASP A 81 0.07 2.65 6.60
N MET A 82 -0.28 1.54 5.94
CA MET A 82 -0.33 1.46 4.48
C MET A 82 -1.36 2.42 3.88
N ASN A 83 -2.57 2.49 4.45
CA ASN A 83 -3.62 3.40 3.99
C ASN A 83 -3.25 4.87 4.24
N ASP A 84 -2.60 5.18 5.36
CA ASP A 84 -2.14 6.53 5.69
C ASP A 84 -1.04 6.99 4.75
N ILE A 85 -0.07 6.12 4.42
CA ILE A 85 0.94 6.38 3.39
C ILE A 85 0.26 6.67 2.06
N LEU A 86 -0.67 5.82 1.65
CA LEU A 86 -1.39 5.97 0.38
C LEU A 86 -2.18 7.28 0.33
N ALA A 87 -2.84 7.66 1.43
CA ALA A 87 -3.57 8.92 1.54
C ALA A 87 -2.63 10.12 1.39
N ARG A 88 -1.45 10.10 2.02
CA ARG A 88 -0.44 11.17 1.88
C ARG A 88 0.08 11.29 0.45
N LEU A 89 0.37 10.17 -0.22
CA LEU A 89 0.83 10.16 -1.61
C LEU A 89 -0.25 10.68 -2.56
N ASN A 90 -1.50 10.23 -2.40
CA ASN A 90 -2.64 10.73 -3.16
C ASN A 90 -2.85 12.23 -2.96
N ALA A 91 -2.79 12.73 -1.73
CA ALA A 91 -2.88 14.15 -1.44
C ALA A 91 -1.73 14.93 -2.11
N ALA A 92 -0.49 14.43 -2.04
CA ALA A 92 0.65 15.09 -2.65
C ALA A 92 0.52 15.21 -4.18
N VAL A 93 0.04 14.16 -4.86
CA VAL A 93 -0.21 14.17 -6.31
C VAL A 93 -1.39 15.07 -6.67
N LYS A 94 -2.53 14.92 -5.98
CA LYS A 94 -3.75 15.69 -6.24
C LYS A 94 -3.59 17.18 -6.01
N ASP A 95 -2.94 17.56 -4.91
CA ASP A 95 -2.78 18.95 -4.51
C ASP A 95 -1.50 19.59 -5.08
N GLU A 96 -0.75 18.84 -5.90
CA GLU A 96 0.54 19.22 -6.48
C GLU A 96 1.57 19.70 -5.43
N LYS A 97 1.56 19.06 -4.27
CA LYS A 97 2.37 19.43 -3.09
C LYS A 97 3.23 18.25 -2.63
N PRO A 98 4.40 18.02 -3.25
CA PRO A 98 5.32 17.01 -2.76
C PRO A 98 5.89 17.40 -1.37
N TYR A 99 6.24 16.39 -0.59
CA TYR A 99 6.80 16.55 0.75
C TYR A 99 8.14 15.83 0.88
N ARG A 100 8.95 16.26 1.85
CA ARG A 100 10.37 15.90 1.94
C ARG A 100 10.66 14.42 2.16
N SER A 101 9.73 13.70 2.78
CA SER A 101 9.85 12.26 3.03
C SER A 101 9.07 11.42 2.02
N LEU A 102 8.62 12.00 0.89
CA LEU A 102 7.80 11.29 -0.10
C LEU A 102 8.49 10.04 -0.62
N PHE A 103 9.80 10.11 -0.93
CA PHE A 103 10.54 8.93 -1.34
C PHE A 103 10.57 7.85 -0.26
N GLY A 104 10.70 8.25 1.01
CA GLY A 104 10.63 7.32 2.15
C GLY A 104 9.28 6.60 2.25
N ASP A 105 8.18 7.33 2.01
CA ASP A 105 6.83 6.76 1.95
C ASP A 105 6.67 5.79 0.77
N VAL A 106 7.24 6.10 -0.41
CA VAL A 106 7.27 5.18 -1.55
C VAL A 106 8.02 3.90 -1.22
N VAL A 107 9.20 4.00 -0.58
CA VAL A 107 9.99 2.83 -0.17
C VAL A 107 9.20 1.97 0.83
N ARG A 108 8.60 2.57 1.87
CA ARG A 108 7.75 1.86 2.84
C ARG A 108 6.56 1.19 2.18
N LEU A 109 5.91 1.86 1.23
CA LEU A 109 4.80 1.28 0.50
C LEU A 109 5.22 0.05 -0.31
N LYS A 110 6.39 0.08 -0.94
CA LYS A 110 6.95 -1.11 -1.63
C LYS A 110 7.18 -2.27 -0.66
N GLU A 111 7.64 -2.01 0.56
CA GLU A 111 7.77 -3.04 1.60
C GLU A 111 6.41 -3.63 1.97
N HIS A 112 5.39 -2.78 2.15
CA HIS A 112 4.03 -3.24 2.40
C HIS A 112 3.49 -4.10 1.27
N LEU A 113 3.71 -3.72 0.01
CA LEU A 113 3.27 -4.53 -1.13
C LEU A 113 3.94 -5.92 -1.16
N GLN A 114 5.18 -6.06 -0.69
CA GLN A 114 5.82 -7.39 -0.56
C GLN A 114 5.13 -8.27 0.49
N VAL A 115 4.62 -7.70 1.58
CA VAL A 115 3.79 -8.42 2.56
C VAL A 115 2.49 -8.92 1.91
N ILE A 116 1.87 -8.11 1.04
CA ILE A 116 0.68 -8.52 0.28
C ILE A 116 1.01 -9.72 -0.63
N ILE A 117 2.14 -9.71 -1.34
CA ILE A 117 2.59 -10.88 -2.11
C ILE A 117 2.69 -12.12 -1.22
N GLY A 118 3.36 -12.01 -0.07
CA GLY A 118 3.53 -13.14 0.85
C GLY A 118 2.20 -13.70 1.35
N TYR A 119 1.24 -12.82 1.65
CA TYR A 119 -0.11 -13.19 2.03
C TYR A 119 -0.84 -13.90 0.89
N TYR A 120 -0.86 -13.35 -0.33
CA TYR A 120 -1.52 -13.95 -1.49
C TYR A 120 -0.94 -15.32 -1.83
N GLN A 121 0.39 -15.47 -1.80
CA GLN A 121 1.04 -16.76 -2.02
C GLN A 121 0.62 -17.82 -0.99
N ASP A 122 0.53 -17.44 0.29
CA ASP A 122 0.10 -18.35 1.36
C ASP A 122 -1.37 -18.77 1.20
N GLN A 123 -2.26 -17.82 0.87
CA GLN A 123 -3.67 -18.13 0.59
C GLN A 123 -3.82 -19.09 -0.60
N LEU A 124 -3.19 -18.77 -1.74
CA LEU A 124 -3.28 -19.57 -2.96
C LEU A 124 -2.73 -20.99 -2.76
N LYS A 125 -1.64 -21.15 -2.01
CA LYS A 125 -1.08 -22.47 -1.65
C LYS A 125 -2.04 -23.31 -0.81
N LYS A 126 -2.83 -22.68 0.06
CA LYS A 126 -3.87 -23.34 0.87
C LYS A 126 -5.15 -23.61 0.09
N GLY A 127 -5.22 -23.24 -1.20
CA GLY A 127 -6.44 -23.30 -1.99
C GLY A 127 -7.46 -22.23 -1.62
N LEU A 128 -7.04 -21.19 -0.89
CA LEU A 128 -7.85 -20.06 -0.47
C LEU A 128 -7.70 -18.87 -1.45
N PRO A 129 -8.65 -17.92 -1.43
CA PRO A 129 -9.91 -17.99 -0.68
C PRO A 129 -10.88 -18.99 -1.31
N ASP A 130 -11.57 -19.76 -0.45
CA ASP A 130 -12.72 -20.55 -0.87
C ASP A 130 -13.89 -19.59 -1.08
N VAL A 131 -14.35 -19.48 -2.32
CA VAL A 131 -15.50 -18.63 -2.68
C VAL A 131 -16.72 -18.98 -1.82
N LYS A 132 -16.87 -20.26 -1.42
CA LYS A 132 -17.98 -20.70 -0.56
C LYS A 132 -17.84 -20.27 0.89
N ALA A 133 -16.63 -19.92 1.33
CA ALA A 133 -16.37 -19.44 2.69
C ALA A 133 -16.66 -17.95 2.84
N TYR A 134 -16.70 -17.17 1.74
CA TYR A 134 -17.13 -15.79 1.79
C TYR A 134 -18.63 -15.71 2.03
N GLN A 135 -19.01 -15.11 3.15
CA GLN A 135 -20.40 -14.81 3.47
C GLN A 135 -20.66 -13.34 3.16
N ALA A 136 -21.50 -13.10 2.14
CA ALA A 136 -22.01 -11.77 1.86
C ALA A 136 -22.80 -11.24 3.06
N SER A 137 -22.94 -9.92 3.14
CA SER A 137 -23.74 -9.31 4.19
C SER A 137 -25.23 -9.68 4.05
N ALA A 138 -25.98 -9.58 5.14
CA ALA A 138 -27.41 -9.89 5.14
C ALA A 138 -28.23 -8.99 4.19
N SER A 139 -27.75 -7.78 3.88
CA SER A 139 -28.39 -6.87 2.93
C SER A 139 -28.11 -7.20 1.47
N PHE A 140 -27.12 -8.06 1.17
CA PHE A 140 -26.66 -8.29 -0.20
C PHE A 140 -27.73 -8.93 -1.08
N ALA A 141 -28.36 -10.01 -0.62
CA ALA A 141 -29.38 -10.71 -1.40
C ALA A 141 -30.62 -9.84 -1.67
N PRO A 142 -31.18 -9.11 -0.68
CA PRO A 142 -32.21 -8.11 -0.92
C PRO A 142 -31.78 -7.02 -1.93
N LEU A 143 -30.56 -6.50 -1.82
CA LEU A 143 -30.02 -5.50 -2.73
C LEU A 143 -29.97 -6.01 -4.18
N MET A 144 -29.41 -7.20 -4.39
CA MET A 144 -29.33 -7.80 -5.72
C MET A 144 -30.71 -8.11 -6.30
N SER A 145 -31.66 -8.53 -5.47
CA SER A 145 -33.05 -8.70 -5.89
C SER A 145 -33.67 -7.39 -6.37
N ALA A 146 -33.53 -6.31 -5.59
CA ALA A 146 -34.09 -5.01 -5.96
C ALA A 146 -33.48 -4.45 -7.27
N ILE A 147 -32.18 -4.67 -7.48
CA ILE A 147 -31.49 -4.32 -8.74
C ILE A 147 -32.05 -5.14 -9.90
N ALA A 148 -32.18 -6.46 -9.74
CA ALA A 148 -32.68 -7.34 -10.80
C ALA A 148 -34.12 -7.03 -11.22
N HIS A 149 -34.96 -6.55 -10.28
CA HIS A 149 -36.34 -6.15 -10.55
C HIS A 149 -36.47 -4.68 -11.00
N ASN A 150 -35.36 -3.95 -11.18
CA ASN A 150 -35.32 -2.52 -11.47
C ASN A 150 -36.10 -1.65 -10.45
N GLU A 151 -36.25 -2.15 -9.22
CA GLU A 151 -36.87 -1.42 -8.10
C GLU A 151 -35.91 -0.39 -7.50
N LYS A 152 -34.67 -0.40 -7.98
CA LYS A 152 -33.58 0.45 -7.48
C LYS A 152 -32.96 1.26 -8.62
N PRO A 153 -33.41 2.52 -8.82
CA PRO A 153 -32.92 3.34 -9.92
C PRO A 153 -31.49 3.84 -9.70
N PHE A 154 -31.03 3.91 -8.45
CA PHE A 154 -29.68 4.35 -8.09
C PHE A 154 -29.12 3.45 -6.98
N ILE A 155 -27.84 3.13 -7.12
CA ILE A 155 -27.04 2.42 -6.11
C ILE A 155 -26.29 3.48 -5.31
N ASP A 156 -26.44 3.48 -3.98
CA ASP A 156 -25.69 4.40 -3.14
C ASP A 156 -24.24 3.94 -2.90
N GLY A 157 -23.44 4.76 -2.22
CA GLY A 157 -22.04 4.45 -1.98
C GLY A 157 -21.81 3.19 -1.12
N THR A 158 -22.67 2.94 -0.13
CA THR A 158 -22.58 1.77 0.75
C THR A 158 -22.90 0.50 -0.04
N GLU A 159 -23.92 0.57 -0.88
CA GLU A 159 -24.37 -0.53 -1.72
C GLU A 159 -23.35 -0.84 -2.81
N SER A 160 -22.75 0.19 -3.42
CA SER A 160 -21.64 0.02 -4.36
C SER A 160 -20.47 -0.72 -3.70
N GLN A 161 -20.10 -0.33 -2.48
CA GLN A 161 -19.05 -1.02 -1.72
C GLN A 161 -19.42 -2.48 -1.40
N GLU A 162 -20.68 -2.76 -1.09
CA GLU A 162 -21.14 -4.12 -0.82
C GLU A 162 -21.03 -5.01 -2.07
N ILE A 163 -21.42 -4.47 -3.24
CA ILE A 163 -21.30 -5.15 -4.53
C ILE A 163 -19.83 -5.36 -4.91
N GLU A 164 -19.00 -4.32 -4.78
CA GLU A 164 -17.57 -4.41 -5.06
C GLU A 164 -16.88 -5.46 -4.18
N LYS A 165 -17.17 -5.45 -2.88
CA LYS A 165 -16.61 -6.43 -1.95
C LYS A 165 -17.03 -7.86 -2.32
N PHE A 166 -18.28 -8.07 -2.70
CA PHE A 166 -18.76 -9.36 -3.20
C PHE A 166 -18.00 -9.80 -4.44
N VAL A 167 -17.90 -8.93 -5.46
CA VAL A 167 -17.20 -9.22 -6.73
C VAL A 167 -15.73 -9.51 -6.48
N ILE A 168 -15.04 -8.72 -5.64
CA ILE A 168 -13.63 -8.93 -5.33
C ILE A 168 -13.43 -10.27 -4.64
N ASN A 169 -14.23 -10.60 -3.61
CA ASN A 169 -14.06 -11.86 -2.88
C ASN A 169 -14.40 -13.09 -3.75
N HIS A 170 -15.38 -12.99 -4.65
CA HIS A 170 -15.71 -14.08 -5.58
C HIS A 170 -14.63 -14.30 -6.65
N ASN A 171 -13.92 -13.23 -7.06
CA ASN A 171 -12.85 -13.29 -8.05
C ASN A 171 -11.44 -13.25 -7.41
N ALA A 172 -11.35 -13.46 -6.10
CA ALA A 172 -10.15 -13.16 -5.36
C ALA A 172 -8.93 -13.95 -5.83
N ARG A 173 -9.09 -15.20 -6.29
CA ARG A 173 -7.98 -15.98 -6.85
C ARG A 173 -7.34 -15.31 -8.06
N ASP A 174 -8.15 -14.83 -9.00
CA ASP A 174 -7.67 -14.17 -10.22
C ASP A 174 -7.10 -12.79 -9.89
N ILE A 175 -7.74 -12.05 -8.99
CA ILE A 175 -7.26 -10.77 -8.49
C ILE A 175 -5.90 -10.92 -7.82
N MET A 176 -5.73 -11.89 -6.92
CA MET A 176 -4.46 -12.17 -6.24
C MET A 176 -3.34 -12.48 -7.25
N ASN A 177 -3.60 -13.31 -8.26
CA ASN A 177 -2.61 -13.63 -9.29
C ASN A 177 -2.20 -12.38 -10.09
N ARG A 178 -3.17 -11.58 -10.53
CA ARG A 178 -2.92 -10.35 -11.28
C ARG A 178 -2.17 -9.32 -10.43
N ASP A 179 -2.59 -9.12 -9.19
CA ASP A 179 -1.99 -8.13 -8.30
C ASP A 179 -0.56 -8.54 -7.91
N MET A 180 -0.26 -9.84 -7.70
CA MET A 180 1.13 -10.28 -7.50
C MET A 180 2.07 -9.90 -8.65
N LEU A 181 1.62 -10.02 -9.91
CA LEU A 181 2.40 -9.61 -11.08
C LEU A 181 2.65 -8.09 -11.06
N ARG A 182 1.58 -7.32 -10.86
CA ARG A 182 1.66 -5.85 -10.79
C ARG A 182 2.56 -5.37 -9.65
N ILE A 183 2.47 -6.00 -8.48
CA ILE A 183 3.34 -5.68 -7.34
C ILE A 183 4.80 -5.97 -7.70
N THR A 184 5.09 -7.09 -8.37
CA THR A 184 6.46 -7.44 -8.75
C THR A 184 7.08 -6.34 -9.62
N ASP A 185 6.35 -5.85 -10.61
CA ASP A 185 6.80 -4.74 -11.47
C ASP A 185 7.04 -3.45 -10.66
N MET A 186 6.16 -3.12 -9.71
CA MET A 186 6.30 -1.94 -8.85
C MET A 186 7.47 -2.04 -7.87
N VAL A 187 7.69 -3.21 -7.28
CA VAL A 187 8.80 -3.44 -6.35
C VAL A 187 10.14 -3.31 -7.08
N MET A 188 10.21 -3.74 -8.34
CA MET A 188 11.40 -3.61 -9.18
C MET A 188 11.62 -2.19 -9.71
N ASN A 189 10.58 -1.35 -9.78
CA ASN A 189 10.72 0.05 -10.19
C ASN A 189 11.46 0.85 -9.10
N PRO A 190 12.58 1.53 -9.40
CA PRO A 190 13.33 2.29 -8.40
C PRO A 190 12.59 3.55 -7.91
N PHE A 191 11.61 4.06 -8.65
CA PHE A 191 11.00 5.38 -8.42
C PHE A 191 12.03 6.51 -8.33
N LEU A 192 13.06 6.40 -9.16
CA LEU A 192 14.14 7.37 -9.34
C LEU A 192 14.46 7.49 -10.82
N GLU A 193 14.97 8.65 -11.23
CA GLU A 193 15.38 8.89 -12.62
C GLU A 193 16.71 8.17 -12.93
N ASP A 194 16.91 7.83 -14.20
CA ASP A 194 18.16 7.21 -14.66
C ASP A 194 19.23 8.29 -14.89
N HIS A 195 20.17 8.37 -13.94
CA HIS A 195 21.31 9.29 -14.00
C HIS A 195 22.59 8.64 -14.53
N SER A 196 22.52 7.46 -15.15
CA SER A 196 23.70 6.71 -15.62
C SER A 196 24.58 7.49 -16.63
N ARG A 197 24.05 8.53 -17.26
CA ARG A 197 24.75 9.40 -18.22
C ARG A 197 25.21 10.72 -17.62
N ASP A 198 24.84 11.04 -16.39
CA ASP A 198 25.26 12.26 -15.71
C ASP A 198 26.52 11.97 -14.88
N THR A 199 27.67 12.43 -15.40
CA THR A 199 28.99 12.19 -14.80
C THR A 199 29.25 13.01 -13.54
N ALA A 200 28.42 14.02 -13.26
CA ALA A 200 28.53 14.87 -12.08
C ALA A 200 27.46 14.56 -11.02
N PHE A 201 26.59 13.58 -11.28
CA PHE A 201 25.44 13.29 -10.43
C PHE A 201 25.81 12.74 -9.06
N SER A 202 25.16 13.26 -8.03
CA SER A 202 25.15 12.69 -6.69
C SER A 202 23.83 13.03 -5.99
N TYR A 203 23.32 12.09 -5.19
CA TYR A 203 22.18 12.34 -4.30
C TYR A 203 22.57 13.13 -3.03
N CYS A 204 23.85 13.50 -2.89
CA CYS A 204 24.42 14.24 -1.75
C CYS A 204 24.12 15.73 -1.78
#